data_AF-V5V2W1-F1
#
_entry.id   AF-V5V2W1-F1
#
_cell.length_a   1.000
_cell.length_b   1.000
_cell.length_c   1.000
_cell.angle_alpha   90.00
_cell.angle_beta   90.00
_cell.angle_gamma   90.00
#
_symmetry.space_group_name_H-M   'P 1'
#
loop_
_entity.id
_entity.type
_entity.pdbx_description
1 polymer ?
#
loop_
_entity_poly.entity_id
_entity_poly.type
_entity_poly.pdbx_seq_one_letter_code
_entity_poly.pdbx_strand_id
1 'polypeptide(L)'
;MLRTHVALVGAATLSLGLAIAPPAFAEQEVEVARDSKGHVYTVDMDSRRFYTNQNGIVQVDFHLSTRGDDYWHPATASCDPYDVKSEYYGWEWDGSQSYPPGTIGGDIARAVCHN
;
A
#
# COMPACT_ATOMS: atom_id res chain seq x y z
N MET A 1 -17.58 -7.02 74.43
CA MET A 1 -16.91 -6.42 73.25
C MET A 1 -17.67 -6.92 72.03
N LEU A 2 -18.62 -6.17 71.45
CA LEU A 2 -18.52 -5.01 70.55
C LEU A 2 -18.65 -5.42 69.05
N ARG A 3 -19.78 -5.00 68.48
CA ARG A 3 -20.06 -4.59 67.08
C ARG A 3 -20.13 -5.62 65.93
N THR A 4 -21.38 -5.83 65.52
CA THR A 4 -21.89 -5.99 64.15
C THR A 4 -21.22 -5.06 63.13
N HIS A 5 -20.76 -5.60 62.00
CA HIS A 5 -20.68 -4.87 60.72
C HIS A 5 -21.03 -5.84 59.58
N VAL A 6 -22.25 -5.72 59.08
CA VAL A 6 -22.62 -6.18 57.74
C VAL A 6 -21.92 -5.23 56.77
N ALA A 7 -21.03 -5.74 55.93
CA ALA A 7 -20.34 -4.95 54.92
C ALA A 7 -20.69 -5.45 53.51
N LEU A 8 -21.48 -4.60 52.86
CA LEU A 8 -21.53 -4.26 51.44
C LEU A 8 -21.45 -5.36 50.37
N VAL A 9 -22.56 -5.44 49.65
CA VAL A 9 -22.71 -5.79 48.24
C VAL A 9 -21.59 -5.16 47.40
N GLY A 10 -20.70 -6.00 46.87
CA GLY A 10 -19.69 -5.63 45.89
C GLY A 10 -20.26 -5.73 44.48
N ALA A 11 -20.18 -4.61 43.76
CA ALA A 11 -20.83 -4.33 42.50
C ALA A 11 -20.42 -5.24 41.33
N ALA A 12 -21.38 -5.42 40.42
CA ALA A 12 -21.18 -5.99 39.09
C ALA A 12 -20.10 -5.24 38.30
N THR A 13 -19.22 -5.98 37.63
CA THR A 13 -18.45 -5.48 36.48
C THR A 13 -18.62 -6.45 35.31
N LEU A 14 -19.76 -6.32 34.64
CA LEU A 14 -19.93 -6.79 33.26
C LEU A 14 -19.27 -5.74 32.35
N SER A 15 -18.08 -6.05 31.85
CA SER A 15 -17.46 -5.25 30.78
C SER A 15 -16.56 -6.12 29.91
N LEU A 16 -17.11 -7.20 29.33
CA LEU A 16 -16.55 -7.78 28.10
C LEU A 16 -16.94 -6.88 26.94
N GLY A 17 -16.32 -5.71 26.88
CA GLY A 17 -16.22 -4.96 25.64
C GLY A 17 -15.20 -5.66 24.76
N LEU A 18 -15.58 -6.78 24.11
CA LEU A 18 -14.89 -7.18 22.90
C LEU A 18 -15.16 -6.06 21.89
N ALA A 19 -14.25 -5.09 21.86
CA ALA A 19 -14.08 -4.25 20.69
C ALA A 19 -13.68 -5.21 19.56
N ILE A 20 -14.67 -5.63 18.78
CA ILE A 20 -14.44 -6.24 17.48
C ILE A 20 -13.86 -5.10 16.65
N ALA A 21 -12.54 -4.95 16.69
CA ALA A 21 -11.85 -4.16 15.69
C ALA A 21 -12.25 -4.79 14.34
N PRO A 22 -12.77 -4.00 13.38
CA PRO A 22 -12.96 -4.53 12.04
C PRO A 22 -11.61 -5.08 11.56
N PRO A 23 -11.59 -6.18 10.79
CA PRO A 23 -10.34 -6.68 10.25
C PRO A 23 -9.68 -5.54 9.47
N ALA A 24 -8.52 -5.10 9.93
CA ALA A 24 -7.62 -4.34 9.07
C ALA A 24 -7.35 -5.28 7.88
N PHE A 25 -7.87 -4.93 6.70
CA PHE A 25 -7.39 -5.57 5.49
C PHE A 25 -5.88 -5.33 5.50
N ALA A 26 -5.11 -6.40 5.61
CA ALA A 26 -3.66 -6.29 5.60
C ALA A 26 -3.28 -5.83 4.19
N GLU A 27 -2.90 -4.56 4.05
CA GLU A 27 -2.37 -4.00 2.80
C GLU A 27 -1.23 -4.89 2.32
N GLN A 28 -1.33 -5.42 1.10
CA GLN A 28 -0.30 -6.25 0.50
C GLN A 28 0.87 -5.39 0.01
N GLU A 29 1.74 -4.98 0.92
CA GLU A 29 3.00 -4.31 0.60
C GLU A 29 4.02 -5.29 -0.01
N VAL A 30 4.52 -4.99 -1.21
CA VAL A 30 5.52 -5.78 -1.93
C VAL A 30 6.72 -4.92 -2.32
N GLU A 31 7.94 -5.38 -2.01
CA GLU A 31 9.19 -4.82 -2.53
C GLU A 31 9.33 -5.16 -4.03
N VAL A 32 9.40 -4.13 -4.87
CA VAL A 32 9.38 -4.28 -6.34
C VAL A 32 10.66 -3.81 -7.03
N ALA A 33 11.42 -2.90 -6.40
CA ALA A 33 12.68 -2.42 -6.95
C ALA A 33 13.61 -1.90 -5.86
N ARG A 34 14.91 -1.83 -6.18
CA ARG A 34 15.92 -1.24 -5.30
C ARG A 34 16.91 -0.42 -6.13
N ASP A 35 17.22 0.80 -5.68
CA ASP A 35 18.23 1.63 -6.34
C ASP A 35 19.67 1.33 -5.87
N SER A 36 20.66 1.93 -6.55
CA SER A 36 22.08 1.75 -6.20
C SER A 36 22.50 2.40 -4.88
N LYS A 37 21.65 3.26 -4.30
CA LYS A 37 21.85 3.89 -2.99
C LYS A 37 21.20 3.09 -1.86
N GLY A 38 20.46 2.04 -2.20
CA GLY A 38 19.78 1.16 -1.26
C GLY A 38 18.34 1.55 -0.93
N HIS A 39 17.76 2.56 -1.61
CA HIS A 39 16.33 2.85 -1.49
C HIS A 39 15.53 1.67 -2.05
N VAL A 40 14.53 1.25 -1.28
CA VAL A 40 13.67 0.12 -1.60
C VAL A 40 12.30 0.64 -1.95
N TYR A 41 11.84 0.40 -3.17
CA TYR A 41 10.51 0.77 -3.61
C TYR A 41 9.54 -0.35 -3.29
N THR A 42 8.42 0.03 -2.67
CA THR A 42 7.36 -0.87 -2.25
C THR A 42 6.03 -0.41 -2.84
N VAL A 43 5.17 -1.36 -3.18
CA VAL A 43 3.84 -1.09 -3.73
C VAL A 43 2.80 -1.77 -2.88
N ASP A 44 1.70 -1.07 -2.60
CA ASP A 44 0.48 -1.68 -2.08
C ASP A 44 -0.28 -2.33 -3.23
N MET A 45 -0.22 -3.67 -3.30
CA MET A 45 -0.85 -4.45 -4.37
C MET A 45 -2.38 -4.48 -4.26
N ASP A 46 -2.95 -4.15 -3.11
CA ASP A 46 -4.40 -4.05 -2.92
C ASP A 46 -4.96 -2.71 -3.42
N SER A 47 -4.11 -1.67 -3.53
CA SER A 47 -4.49 -0.37 -4.10
C SER A 47 -4.66 -0.37 -5.63
N ARG A 48 -4.26 -1.45 -6.31
CA ARG A 48 -4.22 -1.51 -7.78
C ARG A 48 -5.62 -1.35 -8.38
N ARG A 49 -5.78 -0.32 -9.20
CA ARG A 49 -6.98 -0.06 -9.97
C ARG A 49 -6.68 -0.10 -11.46
N PHE A 50 -7.14 -1.15 -12.11
CA PHE A 50 -6.99 -1.34 -13.56
C PHE A 50 -8.04 -0.55 -14.33
N TYR A 51 -7.63 0.09 -15.41
CA TYR A 51 -8.52 0.74 -16.38
C TYR A 51 -7.90 0.72 -17.78
N THR A 52 -8.74 0.94 -18.79
CA THR A 52 -8.29 1.07 -20.17
C THR A 52 -8.44 2.52 -20.60
N ASN A 53 -7.38 3.13 -21.12
CA ASN A 53 -7.43 4.50 -21.61
C ASN A 53 -8.10 4.60 -22.99
N GLN A 54 -8.23 5.81 -23.52
CA GLN A 54 -8.87 6.08 -24.82
C GLN A 54 -8.17 5.41 -26.01
N ASN A 55 -6.90 5.04 -25.86
CA ASN A 55 -6.10 4.36 -26.89
C ASN A 55 -6.12 2.83 -26.76
N GLY A 56 -6.92 2.27 -25.85
CA GLY A 56 -7.02 0.82 -25.65
C GLY A 56 -5.91 0.21 -24.78
N ILE A 57 -5.06 1.04 -24.17
CA ILE A 57 -3.94 0.58 -23.33
C ILE A 57 -4.44 0.36 -21.90
N VAL A 58 -4.09 -0.78 -21.31
CA VAL A 58 -4.33 -1.06 -19.89
C VAL A 58 -3.36 -0.24 -19.05
N GLN A 59 -3.91 0.50 -18.10
CA GLN A 59 -3.18 1.27 -17.10
C GLN A 59 -3.63 0.84 -15.70
N VAL A 60 -2.75 1.06 -14.73
CA VAL A 60 -2.97 0.72 -13.33
C VAL A 60 -2.65 1.94 -12.50
N ASP A 61 -3.64 2.46 -11.78
CA ASP A 61 -3.38 3.40 -10.68
C ASP A 61 -3.08 2.58 -9.42
N PHE A 62 -2.08 3.00 -8.65
CA PHE A 62 -1.64 2.30 -7.45
C PHE A 62 -0.94 3.25 -6.47
N HIS A 63 -0.69 2.76 -5.27
CA HIS A 63 0.13 3.44 -4.28
C HIS A 63 1.54 2.87 -4.24
N LEU A 64 2.51 3.78 -4.29
CA LEU A 64 3.94 3.52 -4.27
C LEU A 64 4.55 4.21 -3.05
N SER A 65 5.49 3.55 -2.40
CA SER A 65 6.27 4.14 -1.32
C SER A 65 7.73 3.68 -1.43
N THR A 66 8.58 4.27 -0.59
CA THR A 66 9.94 3.79 -0.36
C THR A 66 10.05 3.36 1.09
N ARG A 67 10.70 2.23 1.38
CA ARG A 67 10.86 1.76 2.75
C ARG A 67 11.45 2.85 3.65
N GLY A 68 10.70 3.23 4.68
CA GLY A 68 11.05 4.32 5.61
C GLY A 68 10.35 5.65 5.31
N ASP A 69 9.55 5.74 4.26
CA ASP A 69 8.57 6.79 4.06
C ASP A 69 7.29 6.43 4.85
N ASP A 70 6.73 7.42 5.55
CA ASP A 70 5.53 7.25 6.37
C ASP A 70 4.25 7.30 5.52
N TYR A 71 4.37 7.61 4.23
CA TYR A 71 3.24 7.84 3.33
C TYR A 71 3.30 7.00 2.07
N TRP A 72 2.11 6.70 1.57
CA TRP A 72 1.85 6.12 0.26
C TRP A 72 1.58 7.25 -0.73
N HIS A 73 2.21 7.19 -1.91
CA HIS A 73 2.07 8.20 -2.96
C HIS A 73 1.37 7.61 -4.18
N PRO A 74 0.45 8.34 -4.80
CA PRO A 74 -0.21 7.88 -6.01
C PRO A 74 0.80 7.78 -7.16
N ALA A 75 0.67 6.70 -7.92
CA ALA A 75 1.41 6.44 -9.14
C ALA A 75 0.49 5.77 -10.16
N THR A 76 0.87 5.89 -11.42
CA THR A 76 0.19 5.20 -12.53
C THR A 76 1.22 4.41 -13.31
N ALA A 77 0.88 3.20 -13.72
CA ALA A 77 1.67 2.41 -14.65
C ALA A 77 0.89 2.21 -15.96
N SER A 78 1.62 2.19 -17.07
CA SER A 78 1.14 1.68 -18.33
C SER A 78 1.59 0.22 -18.45
N CYS A 79 0.71 -0.68 -18.88
CA CYS A 79 1.06 -2.09 -19.09
C CYS A 79 1.53 -2.38 -20.52
N ASP A 80 1.29 -1.47 -21.46
CA ASP A 80 1.84 -1.54 -22.81
C ASP A 80 1.99 -0.13 -23.42
N PRO A 81 3.21 0.43 -23.50
CA PRO A 81 4.46 -0.14 -23.00
C PRO A 81 4.51 -0.15 -21.46
N TYR A 82 5.36 -1.00 -20.87
CA TYR A 82 5.63 -0.93 -19.43
C TYR A 82 6.37 0.37 -19.11
N ASP A 83 5.64 1.30 -18.52
CA ASP A 83 6.12 2.63 -18.15
C ASP A 83 5.51 2.97 -16.77
N VAL A 84 6.09 3.93 -16.03
CA VAL A 84 5.54 4.42 -14.76
C VAL A 84 5.60 5.94 -14.65
N LYS A 85 4.56 6.53 -14.05
CA LYS A 85 4.50 7.94 -13.66
C LYS A 85 4.25 8.06 -12.17
N SER A 86 5.01 8.94 -11.52
CA SER A 86 4.78 9.41 -10.15
C SER A 86 5.35 10.82 -9.99
N GLU A 87 4.48 11.79 -9.65
CA GLU A 87 4.88 13.17 -9.42
C GLU A 87 5.82 13.29 -8.22
N TYR A 88 5.55 12.54 -7.14
CA TYR A 88 6.36 12.56 -5.92
C TYR A 88 7.80 12.10 -6.16
N TYR A 89 7.98 11.02 -6.92
CA TYR A 89 9.31 10.50 -7.27
C TYR A 89 9.91 11.16 -8.52
N GLY A 90 9.23 12.15 -9.11
CA GLY A 90 9.68 12.85 -10.31
C GLY A 90 9.78 11.97 -11.55
N TRP A 91 8.99 10.89 -11.62
CA TRP A 91 8.89 10.03 -12.78
C TRP A 91 7.73 10.50 -13.65
N GLU A 92 8.07 10.90 -14.87
CA GLU A 92 7.09 11.17 -15.91
C GLU A 92 7.16 10.05 -16.95
N TRP A 93 6.09 9.95 -17.74
CA TRP A 93 6.11 9.09 -18.93
C TRP A 93 7.29 9.50 -19.81
N ASP A 94 8.24 8.58 -20.03
CA ASP A 94 9.39 8.82 -20.89
C ASP A 94 8.90 9.13 -22.32
N GLY A 95 7.76 8.55 -22.71
CA GLY A 95 7.11 8.80 -24.00
C GLY A 95 7.90 8.29 -25.20
N SER A 96 9.06 7.68 -24.95
CA SER A 96 10.01 7.23 -25.96
C SER A 96 10.00 5.71 -26.14
N GLN A 97 9.69 4.91 -25.10
CA GLN A 97 9.48 3.45 -25.13
C GLN A 97 9.22 2.87 -23.73
N SER A 98 9.04 1.54 -23.63
CA SER A 98 8.96 0.81 -22.35
C SER A 98 10.26 0.93 -21.54
N TYR A 99 10.14 1.17 -20.24
CA TYR A 99 11.26 1.00 -19.31
C TYR A 99 11.78 -0.45 -19.37
N PRO A 100 13.10 -0.65 -19.57
CA PRO A 100 13.68 -1.99 -19.58
C PRO A 100 13.51 -2.71 -18.23
N PRO A 101 13.37 -4.05 -18.23
CA PRO A 101 13.50 -4.84 -17.01
C PRO A 101 14.83 -4.56 -16.29
N GLY A 102 14.82 -4.56 -14.96
CA GLY A 102 15.98 -4.23 -14.13
C GLY A 102 16.21 -2.74 -13.91
N THR A 103 15.39 -1.88 -14.52
CA THR A 103 15.27 -0.47 -14.13
C THR A 103 14.16 -0.30 -13.11
N ILE A 104 14.28 0.68 -12.21
CA ILE A 104 13.28 0.92 -11.16
C ILE A 104 11.87 1.06 -11.75
N GLY A 105 11.70 1.90 -12.78
CA GLY A 105 10.40 2.09 -13.42
C GLY A 105 9.89 0.85 -14.15
N GLY A 106 10.78 0.10 -14.80
CA GLY A 106 10.43 -1.11 -15.54
C GLY A 106 10.00 -2.28 -14.66
N ASP A 107 10.63 -2.41 -13.49
CA ASP A 107 10.31 -3.44 -12.49
C ASP A 107 9.02 -3.11 -11.74
N ILE A 108 8.81 -1.83 -11.36
CA ILE A 108 7.54 -1.37 -10.78
C ILE A 108 6.39 -1.61 -11.73
N ALA A 109 6.49 -1.13 -12.98
CA ALA A 109 5.42 -1.26 -13.98
C ALA A 109 5.06 -2.74 -14.22
N ARG A 110 6.05 -3.63 -14.29
CA ARG A 110 5.83 -5.07 -14.42
C ARG A 110 5.16 -5.66 -13.19
N ALA A 111 5.63 -5.32 -12.00
CA ALA A 111 5.07 -5.85 -10.76
C ALA A 111 3.57 -5.52 -10.64
N VAL A 112 3.15 -4.29 -10.96
CA VAL A 112 1.74 -3.90 -10.84
C VAL A 112 0.86 -4.42 -11.97
N CYS A 113 1.41 -4.51 -13.18
CA CYS A 113 0.69 -4.99 -14.37
C CYS A 113 0.56 -6.51 -14.43
N HIS A 114 1.42 -7.25 -13.74
CA HIS A 114 1.29 -8.70 -13.60
C HIS A 114 0.46 -9.05 -12.35
N ASN A 115 -0.40 -10.06 -12.48
CA ASN A 115 -1.23 -10.59 -11.40
C ASN A 115 -0.75 -11.98 -11.00
#